data_AF-A0A7C2XIY1-F1
#
_entry.id   AF-A0A7C2XIY1-F1
#
_cell.length_a   1.000
_cell.length_b   1.000
_cell.length_c   1.000
_cell.angle_alpha   90.00
_cell.angle_beta   90.00
_cell.angle_gamma   90.00
#
_symmetry.space_group_name_H-M   'P 1'
#
loop_
_entity.id
_entity.type
_entity.pdbx_description
1 polymer ?
#
loop_
_entity_poly.entity_id
_entity_poly.type
_entity_poly.pdbx_seq_one_letter_code
_entity_poly.pdbx_strand_id
1 'polypeptide(L)'
;MSKMLRPGRRPRRSGTEEMSVIELLWERLFSVELWLRATAKLLEIALILALAWLALLLSRRILARALQPMGGRVLASEAAKRRAHTLLAMLQSLIKYVIVVVAFLIILGRLGVSPGSLLTGGAIAGLAVTFGAQNLVRDFFTGIALLIEDAFTIGDRVTIAGVTGEVIEMGMRMVKLRDEDGTVHLVPYGAIQTVSNRSRALAAQPPRERAPVEAAPAASDEPPFEESVRG
;
A
#
# COMPACT_ATOMS: atom_id res chain seq x y z
N MET A 1 44.74 91.76 10.49
CA MET A 1 43.45 92.34 10.02
C MET A 1 42.50 91.20 9.74
N SER A 2 41.46 91.09 10.57
CA SER A 2 40.50 89.99 10.67
C SER A 2 39.50 90.03 9.51
N LYS A 3 39.27 88.91 8.81
CA LYS A 3 38.21 88.80 7.79
C LYS A 3 37.32 87.60 8.06
N MET A 4 36.33 87.87 8.93
CA MET A 4 34.96 87.37 8.93
C MET A 4 34.67 85.98 8.35
N LEU A 5 34.36 85.08 9.27
CA LEU A 5 33.52 83.89 9.09
C LEU A 5 32.17 84.27 8.46
N ARG A 6 31.79 83.61 7.36
CA ARG A 6 30.40 83.55 6.90
C ARG A 6 29.82 82.19 7.26
N PRO A 7 28.72 82.10 8.02
CA PRO A 7 28.05 80.82 8.23
C PRO A 7 27.29 80.46 6.94
N GLY A 8 27.77 79.40 6.27
CA GLY A 8 27.04 78.75 5.19
C GLY A 8 25.77 78.11 5.74
N ARG A 9 24.61 78.55 5.23
CA ARG A 9 23.29 78.03 5.60
C ARG A 9 23.23 76.53 5.32
N ARG A 10 22.81 75.73 6.32
CA ARG A 10 22.45 74.32 6.09
C ARG A 10 21.26 74.27 5.12
N PRO A 11 21.27 73.43 4.08
CA PRO A 11 20.07 73.21 3.28
C PRO A 11 19.04 72.49 4.15
N ARG A 12 17.85 73.08 4.26
CA ARG A 12 16.67 72.48 4.87
C ARG A 12 16.13 71.40 3.92
N ARG A 13 16.67 70.19 3.99
CA ARG A 13 16.11 68.98 3.37
C ARG A 13 15.22 68.28 4.39
N SER A 14 13.90 68.38 4.27
CA SER A 14 12.97 67.54 5.04
C SER A 14 11.52 67.62 4.53
N GLY A 15 11.29 67.48 3.23
CA GLY A 15 9.92 67.45 2.69
C GLY A 15 9.79 66.86 1.29
N THR A 16 10.78 67.06 0.43
CA THR A 16 10.76 66.53 -0.95
C THR A 16 11.08 65.03 -1.04
N GLU A 17 11.88 64.50 -0.11
CA GLU A 17 12.20 63.07 -0.07
C GLU A 17 11.04 62.24 0.51
N GLU A 18 10.25 62.79 1.44
CA GLU A 18 9.06 62.10 1.96
C GLU A 18 7.93 62.06 0.92
N MET A 19 7.72 63.15 0.17
CA MET A 19 6.75 63.18 -0.94
C MET A 19 7.11 62.21 -2.06
N SER A 20 8.40 62.07 -2.42
CA SER A 20 8.79 61.14 -3.47
C SER A 20 8.65 59.67 -3.05
N VAL A 21 8.89 59.33 -1.78
CA VAL A 21 8.66 57.98 -1.26
C VAL A 21 7.18 57.62 -1.25
N ILE A 22 6.31 58.56 -0.88
CA ILE A 22 4.85 58.35 -0.90
C ILE A 22 4.38 58.18 -2.34
N GLU A 23 4.82 59.02 -3.28
CA GLU A 23 4.49 58.89 -4.72
C GLU A 23 4.98 57.56 -5.31
N LEU A 24 6.22 57.15 -5.00
CA LEU A 24 6.79 55.87 -5.44
C LEU A 24 6.03 54.66 -4.85
N LEU A 25 5.60 54.75 -3.59
CA LEU A 25 4.73 53.73 -2.97
C LEU A 25 3.34 53.75 -3.58
N TRP A 26 2.83 54.94 -3.94
CA TRP A 26 1.51 55.11 -4.50
C TRP A 26 1.45 54.47 -5.89
N GLU A 27 2.41 54.78 -6.77
CA GLU A 27 2.52 54.16 -8.09
C GLU A 27 2.76 52.66 -8.01
N ARG A 28 3.53 52.18 -7.01
CA ARG A 28 3.77 50.75 -6.82
C ARG A 28 2.54 50.00 -6.29
N LEU A 29 1.72 50.61 -5.44
CA LEU A 29 0.47 50.04 -4.93
C LEU A 29 -0.67 50.10 -5.96
N PHE A 30 -0.71 51.12 -6.82
CA PHE A 30 -1.62 51.20 -7.96
C PHE A 30 -1.04 50.61 -9.25
N SER A 31 0.09 49.91 -9.17
CA SER A 31 0.65 49.25 -10.34
C SER A 31 -0.27 48.11 -10.76
N VAL A 32 -0.80 48.22 -11.98
CA VAL A 32 -1.67 47.23 -12.62
C VAL A 32 -1.04 45.83 -12.56
N GLU A 33 0.29 45.75 -12.65
CA GLU A 33 1.05 44.51 -12.59
C GLU A 33 0.98 43.81 -11.22
N LEU A 34 0.96 44.55 -10.10
CA LEU A 34 0.84 43.96 -8.77
C LEU A 34 -0.57 43.37 -8.55
N TRP A 35 -1.60 44.10 -9.00
CA TRP A 35 -2.99 43.64 -8.95
C TRP A 35 -3.25 42.43 -9.87
N LEU A 36 -2.65 42.40 -11.06
CA LEU A 36 -2.71 41.24 -11.97
C LEU A 36 -2.01 40.01 -11.35
N ARG A 37 -0.83 40.18 -10.76
CA ARG A 37 -0.11 39.09 -10.09
C ARG A 37 -0.86 38.58 -8.85
N ALA A 38 -1.46 39.48 -8.07
CA ALA A 38 -2.24 39.12 -6.89
C ALA A 38 -3.50 38.34 -7.27
N THR A 39 -4.27 38.81 -8.25
CA THR A 39 -5.48 38.13 -8.72
C THR A 39 -5.17 36.77 -9.35
N ALA A 40 -4.07 36.65 -10.12
CA ALA A 40 -3.61 35.37 -10.66
C ALA A 40 -3.31 34.35 -9.54
N LYS A 41 -2.54 34.73 -8.51
CA LYS A 41 -2.26 33.84 -7.37
C LYS A 41 -3.52 33.42 -6.62
N LEU A 42 -4.47 34.34 -6.45
CA LEU A 42 -5.72 34.08 -5.74
C LEU A 42 -6.60 33.10 -6.53
N LEU A 43 -6.62 33.22 -7.86
CA LEU A 43 -7.34 32.31 -8.76
C LEU A 43 -6.71 30.91 -8.76
N GLU A 44 -5.38 30.80 -8.75
CA GLU A 44 -4.69 29.52 -8.61
C GLU A 44 -5.02 28.84 -7.27
N ILE A 45 -4.98 29.58 -6.16
CA ILE A 45 -5.34 29.04 -4.84
C ILE A 45 -6.81 28.60 -4.82
N ALA A 46 -7.72 29.41 -5.37
CA ALA A 46 -9.13 29.06 -5.49
C ALA A 46 -9.33 27.78 -6.33
N LEU A 47 -8.58 27.62 -7.42
CA LEU A 47 -8.61 26.41 -8.24
C LEU A 47 -8.11 25.18 -7.45
N ILE A 48 -7.01 25.31 -6.70
CA ILE A 48 -6.50 24.21 -5.85
C ILE A 48 -7.55 23.80 -4.82
N LEU A 49 -8.20 24.77 -4.16
CA LEU A 49 -9.27 24.50 -3.19
C LEU A 49 -10.48 23.85 -3.86
N ALA A 50 -10.88 24.31 -5.06
CA ALA A 50 -11.96 23.72 -5.83
C ALA A 50 -11.66 22.26 -6.22
N LEU A 51 -10.42 21.98 -6.67
CA LEU A 51 -9.97 20.63 -6.98
C LEU A 51 -9.92 19.73 -5.74
N ALA A 52 -9.40 20.24 -4.61
CA ALA A 52 -9.39 19.51 -3.35
C ALA A 52 -10.80 19.20 -2.85
N TRP A 53 -11.72 20.16 -2.95
CA TRP A 53 -13.13 19.96 -2.61
C TRP A 53 -13.81 18.94 -3.52
N LEU A 54 -13.57 19.02 -4.85
CA LEU A 54 -14.05 18.05 -5.82
C LEU A 54 -13.50 16.65 -5.52
N ALA A 55 -12.21 16.52 -5.20
CA ALA A 55 -11.60 15.26 -4.82
C ALA A 55 -12.24 14.68 -3.54
N LEU A 56 -12.51 15.52 -2.54
CA LEU A 56 -13.23 15.10 -1.33
C LEU A 56 -14.66 14.66 -1.65
N LEU A 57 -15.38 15.37 -2.52
CA LEU A 57 -16.71 14.97 -2.95
C LEU A 57 -16.68 13.61 -3.68
N LEU A 58 -15.72 13.45 -4.60
CA LEU A 58 -15.58 12.22 -5.37
C LEU A 58 -15.19 11.04 -4.48
N SER A 59 -14.28 11.25 -3.51
CA SER A 59 -13.89 10.22 -2.54
C SER A 59 -15.11 9.68 -1.78
N ARG A 60 -16.00 10.56 -1.31
CA ARG A 60 -17.25 10.17 -0.64
C ARG A 60 -18.15 9.34 -1.56
N ARG A 61 -18.26 9.72 -2.83
CA ARG A 61 -19.10 9.01 -3.82
C ARG A 61 -18.55 7.64 -4.18
N ILE A 62 -17.24 7.52 -4.43
CA ILE A 62 -16.60 6.23 -4.75
C ILE A 62 -16.75 5.28 -3.57
N LEU A 63 -16.52 5.79 -2.36
CA LEU A 63 -16.57 4.99 -1.14
C LEU A 63 -18.00 4.53 -0.81
N ALA A 64 -19.00 5.37 -1.03
CA ALA A 64 -20.41 4.99 -0.89
C ALA A 64 -20.84 3.93 -1.92
N ARG A 65 -20.29 3.97 -3.15
CA ARG A 65 -20.56 2.94 -4.17
C ARG A 65 -19.88 1.62 -3.88
N ALA A 66 -18.69 1.63 -3.29
CA ALA A 66 -17.99 0.42 -2.88
C ALA A 66 -18.78 -0.41 -1.84
N LEU A 67 -19.71 0.22 -1.10
CA LEU A 67 -20.59 -0.46 -0.14
C LEU A 67 -21.81 -1.15 -0.76
N GLN A 68 -22.24 -0.73 -1.96
CA GLN A 68 -23.48 -1.24 -2.55
C GLN A 68 -23.41 -2.70 -3.04
N PRO A 69 -22.32 -3.20 -3.67
CA PRO A 69 -22.28 -4.58 -4.13
C PRO A 69 -22.04 -5.62 -3.01
N MET A 70 -21.62 -5.22 -1.80
CA MET A 70 -21.36 -6.17 -0.70
C MET A 70 -22.61 -6.51 0.15
N GLY A 71 -23.73 -5.81 -0.06
CA GLY A 71 -24.96 -6.01 0.71
C GLY A 71 -25.84 -7.19 0.28
N GLY A 72 -25.54 -7.84 -0.86
CA GLY A 72 -26.45 -8.80 -1.47
C GLY A 72 -26.40 -10.23 -0.89
N ARG A 73 -25.22 -10.80 -0.62
CA ARG A 73 -25.09 -12.23 -0.27
C ARG A 73 -23.89 -12.62 0.63
N VAL A 74 -23.02 -11.69 1.03
CA VAL A 74 -21.69 -12.02 1.63
C VAL A 74 -21.53 -11.59 3.09
N LEU A 75 -22.37 -10.70 3.64
CA LEU A 75 -22.27 -10.24 5.04
C LEU A 75 -23.42 -10.80 5.89
N ALA A 76 -23.33 -12.08 6.25
CA ALA A 76 -24.36 -12.82 6.99
C ALA A 76 -24.53 -12.41 8.47
N SER A 77 -23.71 -11.50 9.01
CA SER A 77 -23.85 -11.03 10.40
C SER A 77 -23.84 -9.51 10.52
N GLU A 78 -24.71 -8.98 11.39
CA GLU A 78 -24.74 -7.56 11.78
C GLU A 78 -23.38 -7.07 12.30
N ALA A 79 -22.60 -7.96 12.94
CA ALA A 79 -21.24 -7.68 13.39
C ALA A 79 -20.28 -7.40 12.23
N ALA A 80 -20.37 -8.14 11.12
CA ALA A 80 -19.53 -7.92 9.94
C ALA A 80 -19.83 -6.58 9.25
N LYS A 81 -21.11 -6.19 9.18
CA LYS A 81 -21.52 -4.87 8.65
C LYS A 81 -20.96 -3.71 9.48
N ARG A 82 -21.03 -3.79 10.82
CA ARG A 82 -20.48 -2.77 11.73
C ARG A 82 -18.97 -2.63 11.58
N ARG A 83 -18.25 -3.75 11.45
CA ARG A 83 -16.80 -3.76 11.19
C ARG A 83 -16.48 -3.10 9.85
N ALA A 84 -17.20 -3.45 8.78
CA ALA A 84 -17.02 -2.85 7.46
C ALA A 84 -17.24 -1.33 7.47
N HIS A 85 -18.30 -0.85 8.13
CA HIS A 85 -18.57 0.59 8.26
C HIS A 85 -17.44 1.34 8.98
N THR A 86 -16.90 0.75 10.05
CA THR A 86 -15.79 1.36 10.81
C THR A 86 -14.51 1.45 9.96
N LEU A 87 -14.16 0.36 9.27
CA LEU A 87 -13.01 0.35 8.35
C LEU A 87 -13.17 1.39 7.24
N LEU A 88 -14.39 1.54 6.72
CA LEU A 88 -14.68 2.54 5.70
C LEU A 88 -14.48 3.97 6.22
N ALA A 89 -14.99 4.27 7.41
CA ALA A 89 -14.84 5.59 8.03
C ALA A 89 -13.37 5.93 8.29
N MET A 90 -12.56 4.95 8.68
CA MET A 90 -11.11 5.11 8.83
C MET A 90 -10.43 5.41 7.49
N LEU A 91 -10.77 4.66 6.43
CA LEU A 91 -10.24 4.89 5.09
C LEU A 91 -10.63 6.27 4.54
N GLN A 92 -11.89 6.68 4.77
CA GLN A 92 -12.37 8.02 4.39
C GLN A 92 -11.59 9.13 5.09
N SER A 93 -11.32 8.93 6.38
CA SER A 93 -10.53 9.88 7.17
C SER A 93 -9.10 9.96 6.65
N LEU A 94 -8.48 8.82 6.33
CA LEU A 94 -7.13 8.76 5.75
C LEU A 94 -7.06 9.51 4.41
N ILE A 95 -7.99 9.24 3.48
CA ILE A 95 -8.06 9.93 2.19
C ILE A 95 -8.22 11.45 2.38
N LYS A 96 -9.09 11.86 3.31
CA LYS A 96 -9.27 13.28 3.64
C LYS A 96 -7.96 13.92 4.10
N TYR A 97 -7.24 13.28 5.02
CA TYR A 97 -5.96 13.80 5.51
C TYR A 97 -4.94 13.96 4.38
N VAL A 98 -4.81 12.95 3.51
CA VAL A 98 -3.90 13.00 2.36
C VAL A 98 -4.24 14.17 1.44
N ILE A 99 -5.51 14.33 1.06
CA ILE A 99 -5.95 15.42 0.17
C ILE A 99 -5.67 16.79 0.80
N VAL A 100 -5.96 16.97 2.09
CA VAL A 100 -5.73 18.24 2.80
C VAL A 100 -4.25 18.56 2.88
N VAL A 101 -3.39 17.59 3.23
CA VAL A 101 -1.93 17.79 3.30
C VAL A 101 -1.37 18.16 1.92
N VAL A 102 -1.76 17.46 0.87
CA VAL A 102 -1.29 17.75 -0.50
C VAL A 102 -1.75 19.15 -0.93
N ALA A 103 -3.02 19.49 -0.75
CA ALA A 103 -3.55 20.81 -1.08
C ALA A 103 -2.81 21.92 -0.31
N PHE A 104 -2.56 21.69 0.99
CA PHE A 104 -1.81 22.61 1.85
C PHE A 104 -0.39 22.85 1.33
N LEU A 105 0.35 21.80 0.98
CA LEU A 105 1.72 21.93 0.45
C LEU A 105 1.77 22.67 -0.88
N ILE A 106 0.80 22.44 -1.77
CA ILE A 106 0.72 23.15 -3.05
C ILE A 106 0.43 24.64 -2.82
N ILE A 107 -0.52 24.97 -1.94
CA ILE A 107 -0.85 26.36 -1.58
C ILE A 107 0.37 27.07 -0.99
N LEU A 108 1.12 26.39 -0.12
CA LEU A 108 2.32 26.94 0.50
C LEU A 108 3.37 27.36 -0.55
N GLY A 109 3.56 26.53 -1.58
CA GLY A 109 4.41 26.86 -2.74
C GLY A 109 3.96 28.11 -3.48
N ARG A 110 2.65 28.36 -3.61
CA ARG A 110 2.11 29.58 -4.25
C ARG A 110 2.30 30.84 -3.41
N LEU A 111 2.37 30.69 -2.09
CA LEU A 111 2.68 31.77 -1.15
C LEU A 111 4.18 32.13 -1.12
N GLY A 112 5.03 31.39 -1.87
CA GLY A 112 6.47 31.63 -1.93
C GLY A 112 7.26 30.95 -0.82
N VAL A 113 6.60 30.13 0.01
CA VAL A 113 7.27 29.28 0.99
C VAL A 113 7.60 27.95 0.31
N SER A 114 8.87 27.55 0.33
CA SER A 114 9.28 26.26 -0.25
C SER A 114 8.64 25.11 0.53
N PRO A 115 7.82 24.25 -0.12
CA PRO A 115 7.29 23.05 0.52
C PRO A 115 8.38 22.00 0.75
N GLY A 116 9.60 22.21 0.23
CA GLY A 116 10.72 21.27 0.30
C GLY A 116 10.98 20.74 1.71
N SER A 117 11.09 21.62 2.71
CA SER A 117 11.37 21.18 4.09
C SER A 117 10.26 20.31 4.69
N LEU A 118 8.99 20.64 4.40
CA LEU A 118 7.85 19.85 4.86
C LEU A 118 7.74 18.52 4.11
N LEU A 119 8.05 18.51 2.81
CA LEU A 119 8.11 17.29 2.01
C LEU A 119 9.23 16.36 2.50
N THR A 120 10.40 16.90 2.82
CA THR A 120 11.52 16.13 3.37
C THR A 120 11.16 15.53 4.73
N GLY A 121 10.59 16.30 5.65
CA GLY A 121 10.11 15.78 6.94
C GLY A 121 8.97 14.76 6.77
N GLY A 122 8.02 15.06 5.89
CA GLY A 122 6.90 14.18 5.55
C GLY A 122 7.34 12.86 4.92
N ALA A 123 8.43 12.86 4.14
CA ALA A 123 8.98 11.64 3.56
C ALA A 123 9.45 10.65 4.63
N ILE A 124 10.15 11.12 5.67
CA ILE A 124 10.58 10.29 6.80
C ILE A 124 9.37 9.71 7.55
N ALA A 125 8.35 10.54 7.81
CA ALA A 125 7.10 10.06 8.41
C ALA A 125 6.40 9.01 7.52
N GLY A 126 6.39 9.22 6.20
CA GLY A 126 5.85 8.28 5.22
C GLY A 126 6.59 6.94 5.21
N LEU A 127 7.91 6.95 5.37
CA LEU A 127 8.71 5.73 5.53
C LEU A 127 8.28 4.94 6.76
N ALA A 128 8.11 5.60 7.91
CA ALA A 128 7.65 4.93 9.13
C ALA A 128 6.28 4.26 8.94
N VAL A 129 5.33 4.95 8.28
CA VAL A 129 4.01 4.38 7.95
C VAL A 129 4.14 3.17 7.02
N THR A 130 5.02 3.27 6.02
CA THR A 130 5.25 2.19 5.05
C THR A 130 5.85 0.96 5.72
N PHE A 131 6.83 1.13 6.59
CA PHE A 131 7.41 0.04 7.38
C PHE A 131 6.37 -0.59 8.31
N GLY A 132 5.50 0.21 8.94
CA GLY A 132 4.39 -0.31 9.75
C GLY A 132 3.39 -1.14 8.95
N ALA A 133 3.19 -0.82 7.67
CA ALA A 133 2.25 -1.51 6.79
C ALA A 133 2.88 -2.63 5.93
N GLN A 134 4.19 -2.87 6.02
CA GLN A 134 4.93 -3.75 5.10
C GLN A 134 4.33 -5.16 5.01
N ASN A 135 3.93 -5.73 6.15
CA ASN A 135 3.35 -7.08 6.18
C ASN A 135 1.99 -7.15 5.46
N LEU A 136 1.14 -6.13 5.60
CA LEU A 136 -0.14 -6.09 4.87
C LEU A 136 0.07 -6.02 3.36
N VAL A 137 1.04 -5.22 2.93
CA VAL A 137 1.37 -5.09 1.50
C VAL A 137 1.88 -6.43 0.97
N ARG A 138 2.77 -7.10 1.72
CA ARG A 138 3.25 -8.44 1.36
C ARG A 138 2.10 -9.45 1.25
N ASP A 139 1.22 -9.49 2.26
CA ASP A 139 0.08 -10.40 2.26
C ASP A 139 -0.83 -10.19 1.03
N PHE A 140 -1.08 -8.93 0.66
CA PHE A 140 -1.93 -8.61 -0.49
C PHE A 140 -1.35 -9.11 -1.82
N PHE A 141 -0.08 -8.79 -2.10
CA PHE A 141 0.55 -9.19 -3.35
C PHE A 141 0.79 -10.70 -3.42
N THR A 142 1.23 -11.33 -2.33
CA THR A 142 1.39 -12.79 -2.29
C THR A 142 0.06 -13.50 -2.47
N GLY A 143 -1.02 -13.01 -1.84
CA GLY A 143 -2.36 -13.57 -2.03
C GLY A 143 -2.82 -13.52 -3.48
N ILE A 144 -2.65 -12.39 -4.17
CA ILE A 144 -2.99 -12.26 -5.60
C ILE A 144 -2.16 -13.21 -6.46
N ALA A 145 -0.85 -13.31 -6.22
CA ALA A 145 0.03 -14.20 -6.98
C ALA A 145 -0.40 -15.67 -6.84
N LEU A 146 -0.69 -16.13 -5.62
CA LEU A 146 -1.17 -17.49 -5.37
C LEU A 146 -2.49 -17.80 -6.09
N LEU A 147 -3.40 -16.83 -6.17
CA LEU A 147 -4.67 -16.97 -6.88
C LEU A 147 -4.48 -16.99 -8.40
N ILE A 148 -3.59 -16.15 -8.94
CA ILE A 148 -3.28 -16.11 -10.38
C ILE A 148 -2.58 -17.39 -10.83
N GLU A 149 -1.66 -17.91 -10.01
CA GLU A 149 -0.90 -19.13 -10.29
C GLU A 149 -1.69 -20.42 -10.01
N ASP A 150 -2.92 -20.32 -9.49
CA ASP A 150 -3.73 -21.45 -9.05
C ASP A 150 -2.93 -22.44 -8.18
N ALA A 151 -2.14 -21.92 -7.23
CA ALA A 151 -1.21 -22.73 -6.44
C ALA A 151 -1.94 -23.82 -5.62
N PHE A 152 -3.13 -23.48 -5.13
CA PHE A 152 -4.06 -24.40 -4.46
C PHE A 152 -5.46 -23.78 -4.42
N THR A 153 -6.48 -24.62 -4.33
CA THR A 153 -7.88 -24.21 -4.23
C THR A 153 -8.51 -24.65 -2.91
N ILE A 154 -9.72 -24.16 -2.63
CA ILE A 154 -10.51 -24.60 -1.48
C ILE A 154 -10.79 -26.10 -1.62
N GLY A 155 -10.54 -26.87 -0.55
CA GLY A 155 -10.60 -28.33 -0.53
C GLY A 155 -9.28 -29.04 -0.81
N ASP A 156 -8.25 -28.34 -1.30
CA ASP A 156 -6.92 -28.94 -1.45
C ASP A 156 -6.27 -29.16 -0.08
N ARG A 157 -5.58 -30.30 0.06
CA ARG A 157 -4.74 -30.59 1.22
C ARG A 157 -3.33 -30.11 0.93
N VAL A 158 -2.90 -29.08 1.66
CA VAL A 158 -1.66 -28.37 1.42
C VAL A 158 -0.78 -28.35 2.66
N THR A 159 0.51 -28.15 2.46
CA THR A 159 1.44 -27.75 3.51
C THR A 159 2.00 -26.38 3.17
N ILE A 160 1.71 -25.40 4.03
CA ILE A 160 2.14 -24.01 3.88
C ILE A 160 2.57 -23.47 5.24
N ALA A 161 3.63 -22.67 5.28
CA ALA A 161 4.18 -22.08 6.51
C ALA A 161 4.40 -23.10 7.66
N GLY A 162 4.75 -24.35 7.32
CA GLY A 162 4.99 -25.43 8.29
C GLY A 162 3.74 -26.12 8.84
N VAL A 163 2.54 -25.71 8.40
CA VAL A 163 1.26 -26.32 8.81
C VAL A 163 0.70 -27.14 7.65
N THR A 164 0.27 -28.38 7.94
CA THR A 164 -0.46 -29.25 7.01
C THR A 164 -1.95 -29.22 7.33
N GLY A 165 -2.79 -29.01 6.32
CA GLY A 165 -4.23 -29.11 6.48
C GLY A 165 -5.00 -28.96 5.17
N GLU A 166 -6.32 -29.12 5.25
CA GLU A 166 -7.25 -28.86 4.16
C GLU A 166 -7.61 -27.36 4.12
N VAL A 167 -7.61 -26.76 2.92
CA VAL A 167 -7.98 -25.36 2.73
C VAL A 167 -9.50 -25.19 2.85
N ILE A 168 -9.96 -24.54 3.92
CA ILE A 168 -11.39 -24.32 4.17
C ILE A 168 -11.88 -23.03 3.51
N GLU A 169 -11.07 -21.96 3.61
CA GLU A 169 -11.47 -20.62 3.18
C GLU A 169 -10.23 -19.82 2.77
N MET A 170 -10.33 -19.14 1.63
CA MET A 170 -9.34 -18.17 1.19
C MET A 170 -9.89 -16.77 1.42
N GLY A 171 -9.32 -16.07 2.40
CA GLY A 171 -9.68 -14.68 2.69
C GLY A 171 -8.86 -13.69 1.85
N MET A 172 -9.05 -12.40 2.10
CA MET A 172 -8.29 -11.34 1.41
C MET A 172 -6.80 -11.28 1.79
N ARG A 173 -6.44 -11.68 3.02
CA ARG A 173 -5.09 -11.55 3.59
C ARG A 173 -4.49 -12.86 4.11
N MET A 174 -5.34 -13.86 4.32
CA MET A 174 -4.98 -15.10 4.99
C MET A 174 -5.85 -16.24 4.49
N VAL A 175 -5.30 -17.44 4.56
CA VAL A 175 -6.01 -18.69 4.28
C VAL A 175 -6.28 -19.43 5.60
N LYS A 176 -7.44 -20.09 5.67
CA LYS A 176 -7.81 -20.97 6.79
C LYS A 176 -7.54 -22.41 6.40
N LEU A 177 -6.76 -23.10 7.23
CA LEU A 177 -6.52 -24.53 7.11
C LEU A 177 -7.19 -25.28 8.25
N ARG A 178 -7.74 -26.47 7.99
CA ARG A 178 -8.10 -27.44 9.02
C ARG A 178 -7.09 -28.57 9.03
N ASP A 179 -6.45 -28.82 10.17
CA ASP A 179 -5.60 -30.02 10.32
C ASP A 179 -6.46 -31.28 10.58
N GLU A 180 -5.80 -32.43 10.71
CA GLU A 180 -6.49 -33.70 10.96
C GLU A 180 -7.11 -33.79 12.35
N ASP A 181 -6.56 -33.05 13.32
CA ASP A 181 -7.09 -32.94 14.68
C ASP A 181 -8.33 -32.01 14.75
N GLY A 182 -8.66 -31.34 13.64
CA GLY A 182 -9.78 -30.41 13.53
C GLY A 182 -9.47 -28.96 13.93
N THR A 183 -8.22 -28.65 14.28
CA THR A 183 -7.77 -27.30 14.61
C THR A 183 -7.76 -26.43 13.36
N VAL A 184 -8.23 -25.18 13.49
CA VAL A 184 -8.25 -24.21 12.40
C VAL A 184 -7.07 -23.25 12.52
N HIS A 185 -6.17 -23.31 11.54
CA HIS A 185 -4.99 -22.44 11.45
C HIS A 185 -5.25 -21.27 10.50
N LEU A 186 -4.88 -20.07 10.93
CA LEU A 186 -4.98 -18.83 10.14
C LEU A 186 -3.59 -18.44 9.65
N VAL A 187 -3.31 -18.67 8.37
CA VAL A 187 -1.99 -18.42 7.78
C VAL A 187 -2.03 -17.15 6.91
N PRO A 188 -1.33 -16.06 7.28
CA PRO A 188 -1.20 -14.88 6.43
C PRO A 188 -0.45 -15.22 5.13
N TYR A 189 -0.87 -14.65 4.01
CA TYR A 189 -0.24 -14.93 2.72
C TYR A 189 1.25 -14.57 2.70
N GLY A 190 1.66 -13.48 3.34
CA GLY A 190 3.05 -13.04 3.39
C GLY A 190 3.99 -13.92 4.24
N ALA A 191 3.44 -14.91 4.94
CA ALA A 191 4.23 -15.95 5.62
C ALA A 191 4.43 -17.20 4.74
N ILE A 192 3.73 -17.31 3.61
CA ILE A 192 3.82 -18.46 2.70
C ILE A 192 5.02 -18.27 1.78
N GLN A 193 6.10 -18.99 2.07
CA GLN A 193 7.31 -19.02 1.23
C GLN A 193 7.32 -20.20 0.25
N THR A 194 6.62 -21.28 0.61
CA THR A 194 6.55 -22.51 -0.19
C THR A 194 5.17 -23.13 -0.03
N VAL A 195 4.66 -23.66 -1.13
CA VAL A 195 3.39 -24.39 -1.19
C VAL A 195 3.68 -25.82 -1.60
N SER A 196 3.27 -26.78 -0.77
CA SER A 196 3.27 -28.19 -1.14
C SER A 196 1.83 -28.70 -1.22
N ASN A 197 1.32 -28.85 -2.45
CA ASN A 197 -0.03 -29.35 -2.69
C ASN A 197 -0.01 -30.89 -2.76
N ARG A 198 -0.61 -31.55 -1.77
CA ARG A 198 -0.64 -33.01 -1.68
C ARG A 198 -1.81 -33.62 -2.44
N SER A 199 -2.88 -32.87 -2.70
CA SER A 199 -4.01 -33.32 -3.50
C SER A 199 -3.64 -33.55 -4.97
N ARG A 200 -2.75 -32.70 -5.51
CA ARG A 200 -2.33 -32.77 -6.93
C ARG A 200 -1.23 -33.80 -7.19
N ALA A 201 -0.47 -34.21 -6.17
CA ALA A 201 0.63 -35.16 -6.30
C ALA A 201 0.17 -36.60 -6.62
N LEU A 202 -1.05 -36.99 -6.19
CA LEU A 202 -1.56 -38.35 -6.38
C LEU A 202 -2.07 -38.61 -7.81
N ALA A 203 -2.33 -37.58 -8.61
CA ALA A 203 -2.87 -37.73 -9.96
C ALA A 203 -1.83 -38.18 -11.01
N ALA A 204 -0.54 -38.08 -10.71
CA ALA A 204 0.53 -38.29 -11.69
C ALA A 204 1.23 -39.67 -11.61
N GLN A 205 0.90 -40.51 -10.62
CA GLN A 205 1.53 -41.83 -10.49
C GLN A 205 0.51 -42.91 -10.88
N PRO A 206 0.61 -43.52 -12.08
CA PRO A 206 -0.23 -44.67 -12.40
C PRO A 206 0.02 -45.76 -11.34
N PRO A 207 -0.99 -46.59 -11.01
CA PRO A 207 -0.82 -47.67 -10.05
C PRO A 207 0.44 -48.44 -10.41
N ARG A 208 1.40 -48.54 -9.48
CA ARG A 208 2.49 -49.50 -9.64
C ARG A 208 1.83 -50.87 -9.59
N GLU A 209 1.49 -51.37 -10.77
CA GLU A 209 1.21 -52.78 -10.98
C GLU A 209 2.41 -53.49 -10.36
N ARG A 210 2.16 -54.17 -9.25
CA ARG A 210 3.19 -54.97 -8.59
C ARG A 210 3.56 -55.99 -9.65
N ALA A 211 4.71 -55.81 -10.30
CA ALA A 211 5.25 -56.85 -11.16
C ALA A 211 5.15 -58.15 -10.35
N PRO A 212 4.54 -59.21 -10.90
CA PRO A 212 4.54 -60.51 -10.23
C PRO A 212 5.97 -60.75 -9.78
N VAL A 213 6.14 -61.06 -8.50
CA VAL A 213 7.45 -61.51 -7.99
C VAL A 213 7.81 -62.69 -8.88
N GLU A 214 8.69 -62.42 -9.85
CA GLU A 214 9.15 -63.41 -10.80
C GLU A 214 9.72 -64.53 -9.96
N ALA A 215 9.10 -65.70 -10.10
CA ALA A 215 9.45 -66.88 -9.33
C ALA A 215 10.96 -67.04 -9.40
N ALA A 216 11.60 -67.01 -8.22
CA ALA A 216 13.01 -67.33 -8.10
C ALA A 216 13.29 -68.60 -8.91
N PRO A 217 14.31 -68.62 -9.78
CA PRO A 217 14.63 -69.82 -10.55
C PRO A 217 14.83 -70.95 -9.55
N ALA A 218 14.04 -72.02 -9.73
CA ALA A 218 14.08 -73.21 -8.91
C ALA A 218 15.54 -73.62 -8.71
N ALA A 219 15.92 -73.72 -7.44
CA ALA A 219 17.20 -74.27 -7.04
C ALA A 219 17.41 -75.58 -7.79
N SER A 220 18.53 -75.64 -8.49
CA SER A 220 19.11 -76.80 -9.14
C SER A 220 18.88 -78.07 -8.33
N ASP A 221 18.27 -79.07 -8.96
CA ASP A 221 18.37 -80.47 -8.54
C ASP A 221 19.86 -80.83 -8.45
N GLU A 222 20.42 -80.79 -7.23
CA GLU A 222 21.66 -81.49 -6.93
C GLU A 222 21.34 -82.99 -6.85
N PRO A 223 21.94 -83.85 -7.69
CA PRO A 223 21.78 -85.29 -7.54
C PRO A 223 22.53 -85.78 -6.29
N PRO A 224 22.08 -86.88 -5.64
CA PRO A 224 22.71 -87.39 -4.43
C PRO A 224 24.12 -87.91 -4.73
N PHE A 225 25.09 -87.51 -3.90
CA PHE A 225 26.39 -88.14 -3.81
C PHE A 225 26.24 -89.59 -3.31
N GLU A 226 26.02 -90.54 -4.20
CA GLU A 226 26.37 -91.94 -3.94
C GLU A 226 27.05 -92.56 -5.17
N GLU A 227 28.18 -93.22 -4.88
CA GLU A 227 28.83 -94.25 -5.67
C GLU A 227 29.90 -93.84 -6.72
N SER A 228 31.07 -93.39 -6.23
CA SER A 228 32.34 -93.89 -6.77
C SER A 228 33.39 -93.94 -5.65
N VAL A 229 33.73 -95.16 -5.24
CA VAL A 229 35.06 -95.70 -4.88
C VAL A 229 34.83 -96.92 -3.97
N ARG A 230 34.41 -98.02 -4.59
CA ARG A 230 35.09 -99.30 -4.39
C ARG A 230 36.16 -99.37 -5.49
N GLY A 231 37.41 -99.53 -5.08
CA GLY A 231 38.60 -99.59 -5.92
C GLY A 231 39.83 -99.30 -5.09
#